data_AF-W6YHL2-F1
#
_entry.id   AF-W6YHL2-F1
#
_cell.length_a   1.000
_cell.length_b   1.000
_cell.length_c   1.000
_cell.angle_alpha   90.00
_cell.angle_beta   90.00
_cell.angle_gamma   90.00
#
_symmetry.space_group_name_H-M   'P 1'
#
loop_
_entity.id
_entity.type
_entity.pdbx_description
1 polymer ?
#
loop_
_entity_poly.entity_id
_entity_poly.type
_entity_poly.pdbx_seq_one_letter_code
_entity_poly.pdbx_strand_id
1 'polypeptide(L)'
;MRCSNWLVLTRFTAFKVTATSPKLRCAFPCAHFQTTVQRKYNTPTINIDRKIAGVEKAFDYYFKNKIICAESVQMAAPEALLIIKGHEYSIVHNRRLELVGDKIMDLVLSQRWYQVRNRNGQTSPVKTWNDIHKSLVSNEALAVRGFRLGLDTYIVPASGVHVTKNMMADAFEAMVGAVSLDAGEDAIEAVRDVLERTGFFNHPMLVR
;
A
#
# COMPACT_ATOMS: atom_id res chain seq x y z
N MET A 1 53.28 -24.00 -10.47
CA MET A 1 52.97 -24.60 -11.79
C MET A 1 51.77 -25.52 -11.61
N ARG A 2 50.67 -25.25 -12.34
CA ARG A 2 49.46 -26.09 -12.53
C ARG A 2 48.65 -26.42 -11.27
N CYS A 3 47.36 -26.69 -11.28
CA CYS A 3 46.22 -26.42 -12.15
C CYS A 3 44.99 -26.76 -11.28
N SER A 4 43.87 -26.10 -11.61
CA SER A 4 42.46 -26.50 -11.45
C SER A 4 42.15 -27.92 -10.96
N ASN A 5 41.10 -28.06 -10.13
CA ASN A 5 39.91 -28.76 -10.60
C ASN A 5 38.68 -28.63 -9.68
N TRP A 6 37.59 -28.26 -10.34
CA TRP A 6 36.20 -28.34 -9.90
C TRP A 6 35.65 -29.77 -10.10
N LEU A 7 34.57 -30.05 -9.35
CA LEU A 7 33.52 -31.06 -9.54
C LEU A 7 33.80 -32.52 -9.11
N VAL A 8 33.05 -32.93 -8.07
CA VAL A 8 32.44 -34.26 -8.01
C VAL A 8 30.97 -34.06 -7.65
N LEU A 9 30.07 -34.26 -8.63
CA LEU A 9 28.65 -34.49 -8.38
C LEU A 9 28.31 -35.90 -8.88
N THR A 10 27.92 -36.72 -7.92
CA THR A 10 27.59 -38.14 -8.07
C THR A 10 26.32 -38.29 -8.91
N ARG A 11 26.36 -39.19 -9.90
CA ARG A 11 25.20 -39.55 -10.73
C ARG A 11 24.16 -40.30 -9.88
N PHE A 12 22.94 -39.78 -9.77
CA PHE A 12 21.78 -40.56 -9.34
C PHE A 12 21.08 -41.15 -10.56
N THR A 13 20.82 -42.46 -10.50
CA THR A 13 20.10 -43.24 -11.51
C THR A 13 18.59 -43.01 -11.39
N ALA A 14 17.93 -42.78 -12.53
CA ALA A 14 16.49 -42.56 -12.61
C ALA A 14 15.72 -43.90 -12.55
N PHE A 15 14.69 -43.97 -11.70
CA PHE A 15 13.73 -45.07 -11.66
C PHE A 15 12.72 -44.93 -12.81
N LYS A 16 12.47 -46.03 -13.56
CA LYS A 16 11.41 -46.10 -14.58
C LYS A 16 10.03 -46.08 -13.90
N VAL A 17 9.20 -45.11 -14.26
CA VAL A 17 7.77 -45.09 -13.92
C VAL A 17 6.97 -45.61 -15.11
N THR A 18 6.24 -46.71 -14.91
CA THR A 18 5.30 -47.27 -15.87
C THR A 18 3.99 -46.49 -15.85
N ALA A 19 3.52 -46.07 -17.03
CA ALA A 19 2.27 -45.32 -17.19
C ALA A 19 1.05 -46.24 -17.04
N THR A 20 0.20 -45.99 -16.05
CA THR A 20 -1.16 -46.52 -15.95
C THR A 20 -2.15 -45.59 -16.67
N SER A 21 -3.02 -46.17 -17.51
CA SER A 21 -4.06 -45.44 -18.23
C SER A 21 -5.20 -44.99 -17.30
N PRO A 22 -5.68 -43.73 -17.35
CA PRO A 22 -6.92 -43.37 -16.68
C PRO A 22 -8.10 -43.53 -17.64
N LYS A 23 -9.01 -44.45 -17.31
CA LYS A 23 -10.38 -44.47 -17.84
C LYS A 23 -11.22 -43.39 -17.14
N LEU A 24 -12.22 -42.91 -17.88
CA LEU A 24 -13.39 -42.10 -17.51
C LEU A 24 -13.17 -40.58 -17.34
N ARG A 25 -13.67 -39.86 -18.35
CA ARG A 25 -13.87 -38.41 -18.35
C ARG A 25 -15.04 -38.07 -17.41
N CYS A 26 -14.74 -37.43 -16.29
CA CYS A 26 -15.71 -36.54 -15.64
C CYS A 26 -15.62 -35.17 -16.34
N ALA A 27 -16.75 -34.66 -16.83
CA ALA A 27 -16.84 -33.32 -17.36
C ALA A 27 -16.68 -32.31 -16.21
N PHE A 28 -15.54 -31.62 -16.17
CA PHE A 28 -15.41 -30.43 -15.34
C PHE A 28 -16.26 -29.31 -15.97
N PRO A 29 -17.09 -28.58 -15.19
CA PRO A 29 -17.75 -27.40 -15.71
C PRO A 29 -16.68 -26.40 -16.16
N CYS A 30 -16.81 -25.94 -17.40
CA CYS A 30 -15.93 -24.95 -17.99
C CYS A 30 -16.14 -23.63 -17.23
N ALA A 31 -15.33 -23.38 -16.20
CA ALA A 31 -15.26 -22.06 -15.61
C ALA A 31 -14.68 -21.14 -16.69
N HIS A 32 -15.52 -20.26 -17.25
CA HIS A 32 -15.10 -19.24 -18.20
C HIS A 32 -14.08 -18.32 -17.51
N PHE A 33 -12.80 -18.64 -17.70
CA PHE A 33 -11.70 -17.77 -17.30
C PHE A 33 -11.66 -16.62 -18.31
N GLN A 34 -12.30 -15.50 -17.98
CA GLN A 34 -12.23 -14.30 -18.79
C GLN A 34 -10.77 -13.84 -18.87
N THR A 35 -10.28 -13.63 -20.08
CA THR A 35 -8.95 -13.07 -20.31
C THR A 35 -8.87 -11.66 -19.74
N THR A 36 -7.67 -11.21 -19.36
CA THR A 36 -7.42 -9.83 -18.90
C THR A 36 -7.98 -8.77 -19.85
N VAL A 37 -8.00 -9.08 -21.15
CA VAL A 37 -8.61 -8.25 -22.20
C VAL A 37 -10.13 -8.17 -22.06
N GLN A 38 -10.85 -9.28 -21.79
CA GLN A 38 -12.31 -9.24 -21.60
C GLN A 38 -12.71 -8.53 -20.30
N ARG A 39 -11.91 -8.62 -19.24
CA ARG A 39 -12.12 -7.85 -18.00
C ARG A 39 -12.09 -6.33 -18.23
N LYS A 40 -11.27 -5.87 -19.18
CA LYS A 40 -11.14 -4.46 -19.54
C LYS A 40 -12.44 -3.86 -20.10
N TYR A 41 -13.27 -4.65 -20.78
CA TYR A 41 -14.50 -4.17 -21.43
C TYR A 41 -15.77 -4.27 -20.56
N ASN A 42 -15.75 -5.02 -19.46
CA ASN A 42 -16.91 -5.21 -18.58
C ASN A 42 -16.83 -4.48 -17.24
N THR A 43 -15.73 -3.77 -16.97
CA THR A 43 -15.59 -2.98 -15.75
C THR A 43 -16.06 -1.55 -16.04
N PRO A 44 -17.08 -1.02 -15.34
CA PRO A 44 -17.54 0.33 -15.57
C PRO A 44 -16.41 1.32 -15.28
N THR A 45 -16.19 2.27 -16.19
CA THR A 45 -15.21 3.34 -15.99
C THR A 45 -15.67 4.25 -14.85
N ILE A 46 -14.80 4.51 -13.88
CA ILE A 46 -15.11 5.30 -12.70
C ILE A 46 -14.47 6.68 -12.86
N ASN A 47 -15.28 7.75 -12.82
CA ASN A 47 -14.73 9.10 -12.64
C ASN A 47 -14.22 9.24 -11.19
N ILE A 48 -12.93 9.50 -11.05
CA ILE A 48 -12.24 9.51 -9.75
C ILE A 48 -12.03 10.93 -9.20
N ASP A 49 -12.40 11.98 -9.94
CA ASP A 49 -12.06 13.38 -9.60
C ASP A 49 -12.56 13.78 -8.21
N ARG A 50 -13.76 13.33 -7.81
CA ARG A 50 -14.30 13.58 -6.47
C ARG A 50 -13.54 12.85 -5.37
N LYS A 51 -13.05 11.64 -5.64
CA LYS A 51 -12.27 10.85 -4.68
C LYS A 51 -10.89 11.46 -4.50
N ILE A 52 -10.25 11.92 -5.57
CA ILE A 52 -9.00 12.70 -5.50
C ILE A 52 -9.21 13.96 -4.65
N ALA A 53 -10.21 14.79 -4.98
CA ALA A 53 -10.49 16.01 -4.21
C ALA A 53 -10.79 15.73 -2.72
N GLY A 54 -11.41 14.58 -2.43
CA GLY A 54 -11.65 14.09 -1.08
C GLY A 54 -10.37 13.80 -0.30
N VAL A 55 -9.42 13.08 -0.91
CA VAL A 55 -8.10 12.81 -0.32
C VAL A 55 -7.33 14.11 -0.12
N GLU A 56 -7.31 14.99 -1.12
CA GLU A 56 -6.62 16.30 -1.03
C GLU A 56 -7.12 17.12 0.15
N LYS A 57 -8.45 17.17 0.32
CA LYS A 57 -9.08 17.87 1.44
C LYS A 57 -8.76 17.21 2.79
N ALA A 58 -8.75 15.88 2.85
CA ALA A 58 -8.46 15.16 4.08
C ALA A 58 -7.00 15.38 4.54
N PHE A 59 -6.08 15.42 3.59
CA PHE A 59 -4.65 15.57 3.84
C PHE A 59 -4.17 17.02 3.85
N ASP A 60 -5.01 17.97 3.42
CA ASP A 60 -4.63 19.37 3.16
C ASP A 60 -3.42 19.47 2.22
N TYR A 61 -3.39 18.58 1.22
CA TYR A 61 -2.30 18.45 0.24
C TYR A 61 -2.89 18.43 -1.16
N TYR A 62 -2.38 19.28 -2.05
CA TYR A 62 -2.81 19.32 -3.45
C TYR A 62 -1.78 18.61 -4.33
N PHE A 63 -2.18 17.48 -4.92
CA PHE A 63 -1.33 16.71 -5.82
C PHE A 63 -1.07 17.45 -7.12
N LYS A 64 0.22 17.58 -7.46
CA LYS A 64 0.68 18.05 -8.77
C LYS A 64 0.31 17.01 -9.83
N ASN A 65 0.56 15.74 -9.53
CA ASN A 65 0.20 14.59 -10.37
C ASN A 65 -1.08 13.91 -9.86
N LYS A 66 -2.21 14.17 -10.53
CA LYS A 66 -3.50 13.55 -10.16
C LYS A 66 -3.53 12.02 -10.34
N ILE A 67 -2.66 11.48 -11.19
CA ILE A 67 -2.56 10.03 -11.44
C ILE A 67 -1.98 9.32 -10.22
N ILE A 68 -1.01 9.91 -9.51
CA ILE A 68 -0.41 9.25 -8.34
C ILE A 68 -1.39 9.20 -7.15
N CYS A 69 -2.25 10.22 -7.02
CA CYS A 69 -3.35 10.18 -6.06
C CYS A 69 -4.38 9.10 -6.44
N ALA A 70 -4.71 8.98 -7.74
CA ALA A 70 -5.62 7.93 -8.21
C ALA A 70 -5.05 6.52 -7.97
N GLU A 71 -3.75 6.32 -8.18
CA GLU A 71 -3.06 5.07 -7.85
C GLU A 71 -3.15 4.77 -6.36
N SER A 72 -2.96 5.76 -5.49
CA SER A 72 -2.98 5.54 -4.03
C SER A 72 -4.30 4.98 -3.48
N VAL A 73 -5.42 5.32 -4.11
CA VAL A 73 -6.76 4.88 -3.68
C VAL A 73 -7.22 3.60 -4.38
N GLN A 74 -6.43 3.08 -5.32
CA GLN A 74 -6.80 1.94 -6.15
C GLN A 74 -6.42 0.60 -5.51
N MET A 75 -7.43 -0.17 -5.12
CA MET A 75 -7.32 -1.49 -4.50
C MET A 75 -7.92 -2.61 -5.37
N ALA A 76 -8.54 -2.30 -6.51
CA ALA A 76 -9.04 -3.32 -7.42
C ALA A 76 -7.89 -3.97 -8.22
N ALA A 77 -7.81 -5.30 -8.20
CA ALA A 77 -6.73 -6.04 -8.85
C ALA A 77 -7.03 -6.46 -10.30
N PRO A 78 -6.03 -6.48 -11.21
CA PRO A 78 -4.67 -5.92 -11.06
C PRO A 78 -4.59 -4.43 -11.42
N GLU A 79 -5.53 -3.94 -12.23
CA GLU A 79 -5.65 -2.56 -12.70
C GLU A 79 -7.13 -2.18 -12.81
N ALA A 80 -7.45 -0.89 -12.80
CA ALA A 80 -8.76 -0.40 -13.24
C ALA A 80 -8.63 0.79 -14.18
N LEU A 81 -9.63 0.94 -15.05
CA LEU A 81 -9.79 2.10 -15.90
C LEU A 81 -10.50 3.21 -15.13
N LEU A 82 -9.78 4.30 -14.88
CA LEU A 82 -10.28 5.47 -14.16
C LEU A 82 -10.27 6.69 -15.07
N ILE A 83 -11.30 7.52 -14.97
CA ILE A 83 -11.37 8.83 -15.64
C ILE A 83 -10.87 9.90 -14.68
N ILE A 84 -9.81 10.60 -15.08
CA ILE A 84 -9.25 11.76 -14.39
C ILE A 84 -9.37 12.95 -15.34
N LYS A 85 -10.08 14.01 -14.92
CA LYS A 85 -10.31 15.22 -15.73
C LYS A 85 -10.75 14.91 -17.18
N GLY A 86 -11.68 13.97 -17.34
CA GLY A 86 -12.24 13.57 -18.63
C GLY A 86 -11.37 12.65 -19.50
N HIS A 87 -10.18 12.25 -19.04
CA HIS A 87 -9.29 11.34 -19.76
C HIS A 87 -9.22 9.99 -19.04
N GLU A 88 -9.20 8.89 -19.81
CA GLU A 88 -9.13 7.52 -19.28
C GLU A 88 -7.67 7.08 -19.08
N TYR A 89 -7.40 6.46 -17.93
CA TYR A 89 -6.09 5.92 -17.55
C TYR A 89 -6.24 4.50 -17.01
N SER A 90 -5.28 3.62 -17.36
CA SER A 90 -5.11 2.33 -16.67
C SER A 90 -4.30 2.57 -15.41
N ILE A 91 -4.93 2.39 -14.25
CA ILE A 91 -4.31 2.64 -12.95
C ILE A 91 -4.08 1.30 -12.24
N VAL A 92 -2.84 1.07 -11.84
CA VAL A 92 -2.38 -0.16 -11.16
C VAL A 92 -2.80 -0.18 -9.69
N HIS A 93 -2.77 -1.35 -9.08
CA HIS A 93 -2.94 -1.50 -7.62
C HIS A 93 -1.87 -0.73 -6.83
N ASN A 94 -2.28 -0.11 -5.74
CA ASN A 94 -1.47 0.78 -4.91
C ASN A 94 -0.30 0.15 -4.10
N ARG A 95 0.00 -1.15 -4.30
CA ARG A 95 0.95 -1.93 -3.48
C ARG A 95 2.36 -1.32 -3.41
N ARG A 96 2.78 -0.67 -4.50
CA ARG A 96 4.08 -0.02 -4.57
C ARG A 96 4.11 1.27 -3.75
N LEU A 97 3.02 2.03 -3.76
CA LEU A 97 2.86 3.23 -2.95
C LEU A 97 2.71 2.89 -1.47
N GLU A 98 1.97 1.82 -1.13
CA GLU A 98 1.87 1.26 0.24
C GLU A 98 3.26 1.09 0.85
N LEU A 99 4.14 0.37 0.15
CA LEU A 99 5.51 0.14 0.62
C LEU A 99 6.31 1.45 0.81
N VAL A 100 6.17 2.42 -0.10
CA VAL A 100 6.84 3.72 0.03
C VAL A 100 6.32 4.47 1.25
N GLY A 101 5.00 4.47 1.44
CA GLY A 101 4.30 5.09 2.56
C GLY A 101 4.73 4.54 3.90
N ASP A 102 4.71 3.22 4.06
CA ASP A 102 5.19 2.52 5.26
C ASP A 102 6.60 2.99 5.65
N LYS A 103 7.54 3.00 4.69
CA LYS A 103 8.94 3.39 4.97
C LYS A 103 9.12 4.86 5.29
N ILE A 104 8.43 5.77 4.61
CA ILE A 104 8.57 7.20 4.92
C ILE A 104 7.85 7.58 6.22
N MET A 105 6.73 6.95 6.56
CA MET A 105 6.08 7.15 7.86
C MET A 105 6.99 6.70 9.01
N ASP A 106 7.64 5.55 8.88
CA ASP A 106 8.64 5.08 9.84
C ASP A 106 9.78 6.09 10.02
N LEU A 107 10.30 6.64 8.91
CA LEU A 107 11.34 7.67 8.95
C LEU A 107 10.87 8.92 9.69
N VAL A 108 9.73 9.49 9.31
CA VAL A 108 9.20 10.72 9.92
C VAL A 108 8.87 10.51 11.40
N LEU A 109 8.25 9.37 11.74
CA LEU A 109 7.98 9.01 13.14
C LEU A 109 9.27 8.85 13.95
N SER A 110 10.31 8.24 13.38
CA SER A 110 11.61 8.10 14.06
C SER A 110 12.28 9.44 14.31
N GLN A 111 12.22 10.38 13.36
CA GLN A 111 12.72 11.74 13.54
C GLN A 111 11.94 12.48 14.62
N ARG A 112 10.60 12.37 14.63
CA ARG A 112 9.76 12.98 15.64
C ARG A 112 10.08 12.43 17.03
N TRP A 113 10.17 11.12 17.17
CA TRP A 113 10.53 10.47 18.43
C TRP A 113 11.92 10.87 18.92
N TYR A 114 12.91 10.93 18.02
CA TYR A 114 14.28 11.35 18.35
C TYR A 114 14.35 12.77 18.95
N GLN A 115 13.40 13.65 18.65
CA GLN A 115 13.32 15.01 19.20
C GLN A 115 12.65 15.08 20.58
N VAL A 116 11.89 14.06 20.99
CA VAL A 116 11.15 14.07 22.26
C VAL A 116 12.11 14.06 23.45
N ARG A 117 11.88 14.98 24.39
CA ARG A 117 12.59 15.07 25.68
C ARG A 117 11.56 15.30 26.77
N ASN A 118 11.75 14.70 27.94
CA ASN A 118 10.92 15.00 29.10
C ASN A 118 11.25 16.40 29.67
N ARG A 119 10.49 16.84 30.68
CA ARG A 119 10.71 18.14 31.37
C ARG A 119 12.12 18.32 31.94
N ASN A 120 12.83 17.22 32.20
CA ASN A 120 14.19 17.21 32.74
C ASN A 120 15.25 17.09 31.62
N GLY A 121 14.86 17.17 30.35
CA GLY A 121 15.77 17.08 29.20
C GLY A 121 16.24 15.67 28.85
N GLN A 122 15.68 14.63 29.47
CA GLN A 122 16.08 13.23 29.23
C GLN A 122 15.33 12.63 28.04
N THR A 123 15.97 11.70 27.34
CA THR A 123 15.38 10.93 26.24
C THR A 123 14.49 9.79 26.75
N SER A 124 13.51 9.40 25.93
CA SER A 124 12.67 8.24 26.21
C SER A 124 13.42 6.92 26.02
N PRO A 125 13.21 5.88 26.86
CA PRO A 125 13.81 4.56 26.68
C PRO A 125 13.40 3.88 25.36
N VAL A 126 14.24 2.98 24.81
CA VAL A 126 13.96 2.22 23.57
C VAL A 126 12.67 1.40 23.66
N LYS A 127 12.31 0.84 24.82
CA LYS A 127 11.04 0.11 25.00
C LYS A 127 9.83 0.98 24.60
N THR A 128 9.90 2.26 24.89
CA THR A 128 8.89 3.26 24.54
C THR A 128 8.74 3.44 23.03
N TRP A 129 9.82 3.29 22.25
CA TRP A 129 9.75 3.35 20.79
C TRP A 129 8.86 2.24 20.24
N ASN A 130 9.08 0.99 20.65
CA ASN A 130 8.30 -0.15 20.17
C ASN A 130 6.80 0.01 20.47
N ASP A 131 6.46 0.53 21.65
CA ASP A 131 5.08 0.78 22.04
C ASP A 131 4.45 1.91 21.20
N ILE A 132 5.16 3.03 21.01
CA ILE A 132 4.71 4.15 20.16
C ILE A 132 4.52 3.68 18.71
N HIS A 133 5.55 3.04 18.16
CA HIS A 133 5.57 2.53 16.78
C HIS A 133 4.37 1.62 16.54
N LYS A 134 4.20 0.58 17.37
CA LYS A 134 3.04 -0.32 17.29
C LYS A 134 1.70 0.41 17.41
N SER A 135 1.61 1.42 18.28
CA SER A 135 0.36 2.18 18.49
C SER A 135 0.00 3.12 17.34
N LEU A 136 0.96 3.49 16.48
CA LEU A 136 0.77 4.49 15.45
C LEU A 136 0.77 3.93 14.02
N VAL A 137 1.63 2.95 13.73
CA VAL A 137 1.80 2.41 12.36
C VAL A 137 1.28 0.99 12.18
N SER A 138 0.72 0.34 13.21
CA SER A 138 0.08 -0.96 12.99
C SER A 138 -1.15 -0.82 12.07
N ASN A 139 -1.46 -1.87 11.30
CA ASN A 139 -2.63 -1.88 10.42
C ASN A 139 -3.93 -1.52 11.17
N GLU A 140 -4.10 -1.95 12.42
CA GLU A 140 -5.25 -1.57 13.23
C GLU A 140 -5.27 -0.05 13.51
N ALA A 141 -4.14 0.54 13.89
CA ALA A 141 -4.05 1.98 14.17
C ALA A 141 -4.30 2.82 12.91
N LEU A 142 -3.69 2.44 11.79
CA LEU A 142 -3.88 3.12 10.50
C LEU A 142 -5.31 2.95 9.98
N ALA A 143 -5.90 1.76 10.12
CA ALA A 143 -7.29 1.51 9.74
C ALA A 143 -8.25 2.42 10.53
N VAL A 144 -8.14 2.42 11.86
CA VAL A 144 -8.97 3.26 12.74
C VAL A 144 -8.83 4.74 12.36
N ARG A 145 -7.60 5.20 12.10
CA ARG A 145 -7.34 6.58 11.67
C ARG A 145 -8.00 6.89 10.33
N GLY A 146 -7.83 6.02 9.33
CA GLY A 146 -8.38 6.24 8.00
C GLY A 146 -9.91 6.25 7.98
N PHE A 147 -10.56 5.34 8.70
CA PHE A 147 -12.02 5.37 8.86
C PHE A 147 -12.53 6.62 9.59
N ARG A 148 -11.83 7.07 10.64
CA ARG A 148 -12.20 8.31 11.35
C ARG A 148 -12.14 9.54 10.43
N LEU A 149 -11.26 9.52 9.44
CA LEU A 149 -11.12 10.59 8.44
C LEU A 149 -12.09 10.43 7.25
N GLY A 150 -12.87 9.34 7.19
CA GLY A 150 -13.79 9.04 6.10
C GLY A 150 -13.11 8.66 4.77
N LEU A 151 -11.84 8.21 4.82
CA LEU A 151 -11.05 7.89 3.62
C LEU A 151 -11.58 6.67 2.87
N ASP A 152 -12.39 5.82 3.51
CA ASP A 152 -13.00 4.62 2.92
C ASP A 152 -13.90 4.99 1.76
N THR A 153 -14.56 6.14 1.83
CA THR A 153 -15.40 6.67 0.76
C THR A 153 -14.61 7.01 -0.51
N TYR A 154 -13.29 7.19 -0.40
CA TYR A 154 -12.41 7.54 -1.53
C TYR A 154 -11.67 6.34 -2.12
N ILE A 155 -11.57 5.23 -1.40
CA ILE A 155 -10.95 4.00 -1.91
C ILE A 155 -11.78 3.41 -3.06
N VAL A 156 -11.10 2.80 -4.02
CA VAL A 156 -11.66 2.06 -5.15
C VAL A 156 -11.38 0.57 -4.93
N PRO A 157 -12.29 -0.17 -4.27
CA PRO A 157 -12.17 -1.61 -4.14
C PRO A 157 -12.63 -2.32 -5.42
N ALA A 158 -12.42 -3.63 -5.49
CA ALA A 158 -13.08 -4.44 -6.51
C ALA A 158 -14.62 -4.32 -6.40
N SER A 159 -15.33 -4.51 -7.51
CA SER A 159 -16.79 -4.37 -7.55
C SER A 159 -17.46 -5.28 -6.50
N GLY A 160 -18.38 -4.70 -5.71
CA GLY A 160 -19.10 -5.40 -4.64
C GLY A 160 -18.28 -5.66 -3.36
N VAL A 161 -17.03 -5.21 -3.28
CA VAL A 161 -16.18 -5.38 -2.10
C VAL A 161 -16.27 -4.15 -1.20
N HIS A 162 -16.55 -4.38 0.08
CA HIS A 162 -16.47 -3.36 1.11
C HIS A 162 -15.02 -3.15 1.56
N VAL A 163 -14.65 -1.91 1.88
CA VAL A 163 -13.32 -1.58 2.40
C VAL A 163 -13.12 -2.25 3.76
N THR A 164 -12.15 -3.16 3.84
CA THR A 164 -11.76 -3.82 5.08
C THR A 164 -10.74 -2.98 5.87
N LYS A 165 -10.45 -3.36 7.12
CA LYS A 165 -9.38 -2.72 7.90
C LYS A 165 -8.01 -2.78 7.24
N ASN A 166 -7.66 -3.95 6.69
CA ASN A 166 -6.37 -4.10 5.99
C ASN A 166 -6.34 -3.20 4.75
N MET A 167 -7.42 -3.18 3.95
CA MET A 167 -7.49 -2.31 2.78
C MET A 167 -7.39 -0.82 3.16
N MET A 168 -7.96 -0.42 4.29
CA MET A 168 -7.84 0.95 4.79
C MET A 168 -6.40 1.28 5.20
N ALA A 169 -5.73 0.38 5.93
CA ALA A 169 -4.35 0.57 6.34
C ALA A 169 -3.42 0.68 5.13
N ASP A 170 -3.50 -0.27 4.19
CA ASP A 170 -2.68 -0.31 2.98
C ASP A 170 -2.92 0.95 2.12
N ALA A 171 -4.19 1.39 2.00
CA ALA A 171 -4.53 2.61 1.29
C ALA A 171 -4.05 3.88 2.00
N PHE A 172 -4.08 3.93 3.34
CA PHE A 172 -3.55 5.06 4.10
C PHE A 172 -2.04 5.20 3.85
N GLU A 173 -1.29 4.09 3.94
CA GLU A 173 0.12 4.03 3.57
C GLU A 173 0.33 4.49 2.14
N ALA A 174 -0.45 3.97 1.19
CA ALA A 174 -0.32 4.35 -0.20
C ALA A 174 -0.59 5.83 -0.47
N MET A 175 -1.58 6.43 0.21
CA MET A 175 -1.85 7.88 0.08
C MET A 175 -0.68 8.70 0.61
N VAL A 176 -0.06 8.29 1.73
CA VAL A 176 1.16 8.95 2.25
C VAL A 176 2.35 8.74 1.31
N GLY A 177 2.50 7.55 0.75
CA GLY A 177 3.52 7.25 -0.26
C GLY A 177 3.36 8.10 -1.53
N ALA A 178 2.12 8.35 -1.96
CA ALA A 178 1.83 9.24 -3.07
C ALA A 178 2.22 10.69 -2.77
N VAL A 179 1.94 11.19 -1.55
CA VAL A 179 2.36 12.54 -1.12
C VAL A 179 3.87 12.67 -1.18
N SER A 180 4.59 11.69 -0.64
CA SER A 180 6.06 11.66 -0.66
C SER A 180 6.64 11.80 -2.08
N LEU A 181 6.16 10.98 -3.02
CA LEU A 181 6.66 10.98 -4.39
C LEU A 181 6.23 12.22 -5.19
N ASP A 182 5.06 12.78 -4.91
CA ASP A 182 4.57 14.01 -5.56
C ASP A 182 5.29 15.28 -5.05
N ALA A 183 5.70 15.26 -3.77
CA ALA A 183 6.45 16.35 -3.15
C ALA A 183 7.90 16.42 -3.68
N GLY A 184 8.55 15.28 -3.94
CA GLY A 184 9.91 15.23 -4.45
C GLY A 184 10.95 15.51 -3.37
N GLU A 185 11.72 16.58 -3.50
CA GLU A 185 12.75 16.95 -2.51
C GLU A 185 12.15 17.31 -1.14
N ASP A 186 10.91 17.81 -1.11
CA ASP A 186 10.18 18.20 0.11
C ASP A 186 9.39 17.04 0.74
N ALA A 187 9.72 15.78 0.42
CA ALA A 187 8.94 14.61 0.81
C ALA A 187 8.75 14.47 2.32
N ILE A 188 9.80 14.74 3.12
CA ILE A 188 9.75 14.60 4.58
C ILE A 188 8.83 15.66 5.19
N GLU A 189 8.95 16.90 4.74
CA GLU A 189 8.12 18.03 5.15
C GLU A 189 6.65 17.79 4.82
N ALA A 190 6.35 17.43 3.56
CA ALA A 190 4.99 17.18 3.12
C ALA A 190 4.33 16.02 3.88
N VAL A 191 5.06 14.91 4.07
CA VAL A 191 4.54 13.78 4.86
C VAL A 191 4.34 14.17 6.31
N ARG A 192 5.28 14.91 6.93
CA ARG A 192 5.13 15.39 8.31
C ARG A 192 3.87 16.23 8.47
N ASP A 193 3.59 17.14 7.54
CA ASP A 193 2.42 18.01 7.59
C ASP A 193 1.12 17.21 7.43
N VAL A 194 1.08 16.22 6.54
CA VAL A 194 -0.04 15.27 6.41
C VAL A 194 -0.23 14.44 7.69
N LEU A 195 0.84 13.95 8.29
CA LEU A 195 0.77 13.18 9.54
C LEU A 195 0.27 14.06 10.69
N GLU A 196 0.71 15.31 10.80
CA GLU A 196 0.17 16.27 11.77
C GLU A 196 -1.33 16.51 11.53
N ARG A 197 -1.72 16.79 10.28
CA ARG A 197 -3.11 17.04 9.86
C ARG A 197 -4.06 15.89 10.20
N THR A 198 -3.59 14.65 10.07
CA THR A 198 -4.36 13.44 10.37
C THR A 198 -4.36 13.07 11.87
N GLY A 199 -3.74 13.90 12.71
CA GLY A 199 -3.57 13.69 14.14
C GLY A 199 -2.66 12.51 14.46
N PHE A 200 -1.70 12.18 13.58
CA PHE A 200 -0.78 11.06 13.73
C PHE A 200 0.07 11.17 14.99
N PHE A 201 0.54 12.38 15.28
CA PHE A 201 1.38 12.64 16.44
C PHE A 201 0.61 12.93 17.74
N ASN A 202 -0.73 12.80 17.74
CA ASN A 202 -1.56 12.94 18.94
C ASN A 202 -1.44 11.72 19.86
N HIS A 203 -0.25 11.53 20.42
CA HIS A 203 0.12 10.40 21.27
C HIS A 203 0.83 10.93 22.53
N PRO A 204 0.45 10.50 23.75
CA PRO A 204 1.01 11.03 25.00
C PRO A 204 2.53 10.98 25.09
N MET A 205 3.15 10.00 24.44
CA MET A 205 4.61 9.83 24.45
C MET A 205 5.34 10.61 23.34
N LEU A 206 4.62 11.39 22.51
CA LEU A 206 5.17 12.31 21.51
C LEU A 206 4.92 13.79 21.85
N VAL A 207 4.29 14.06 23.00
CA VAL A 207 4.08 15.41 23.53
C VAL A 207 5.26 15.78 24.45
N ARG A 208 5.64 17.05 24.45
CA ARG A 208 6.73 17.62 25.23
C ARG A 208 6.33 17.89 26.69
#